data_AF-A0A0K3A0M8-F1
#
_entry.id   AF-A0A0K3A0M8-F1
#
_cell.length_a   1.000
_cell.length_b   1.000
_cell.length_c   1.000
_cell.angle_alpha   90.00
_cell.angle_beta   90.00
_cell.angle_gamma   90.00
#
_symmetry.space_group_name_H-M   'P 1'
#
loop_
_entity.id
_entity.type
_entity.pdbx_description
1 polymer ?
#
loop_
_entity_poly.entity_id
_entity_poly.type
_entity_poly.pdbx_seq_one_letter_code
_entity_poly.pdbx_strand_id
1 'polypeptide(L)' 'MPVQPVAVRYGSGGSAQTLIAFGAHESFLANFLRLLGEPGREAEVHFLQPIRLQDAAGRRGIAEIARARIVAAMAQR' A
#
# COMPACT_ATOMS: atom_id res chain seq x y z
N MET A 1 -8.72 -19.14 -7.35
CA MET A 1 -8.32 -17.83 -7.91
C MET A 1 -7.00 -17.40 -7.30
N PRO A 2 -5.99 -17.00 -8.08
CA PRO A 2 -4.73 -16.50 -7.53
C PRO A 2 -4.95 -15.18 -6.78
N VAL A 3 -4.11 -14.90 -5.79
CA VAL A 3 -4.09 -13.62 -5.06
C VAL A 3 -3.02 -12.72 -5.68
N GLN A 4 -3.38 -11.49 -6.01
CA GLN A 4 -2.48 -10.48 -6.59
C GLN A 4 -1.96 -9.56 -5.48
N PRO A 5 -0.68 -9.64 -5.10
CA PRO A 5 -0.10 -8.67 -4.18
C PRO A 5 0.16 -7.36 -4.93
N VAL A 6 -0.22 -6.25 -4.31
CA VAL A 6 -0.03 -4.90 -4.85
C VAL A 6 0.62 -4.03 -3.78
N ALA A 7 1.73 -3.37 -4.10
CA ALA A 7 2.30 -2.33 -3.27
C ALA A 7 1.96 -0.96 -3.86
N VAL A 8 1.54 -0.02 -3.02
CA VAL A 8 1.23 1.36 -3.43
C VAL A 8 2.18 2.29 -2.69
N ARG A 9 2.93 3.10 -3.43
CA ARG A 9 3.83 4.13 -2.92
C ARG A 9 3.33 5.49 -3.40
N TYR A 10 3.26 6.48 -2.53
CA TYR A 10 2.76 7.81 -2.89
C TYR A 10 3.62 8.91 -2.28
N GLY A 11 3.77 10.00 -3.03
CA GLY A 11 4.74 11.05 -2.77
C GLY A 11 6.15 10.66 -3.23
N SER A 12 7.00 11.67 -3.43
CA SER A 12 8.39 11.49 -3.86
C SER A 12 9.12 10.55 -2.90
N GLY A 13 9.60 9.42 -3.41
CA GLY A 13 10.28 8.38 -2.62
C GLY A 13 9.41 7.74 -1.53
N GLY A 14 8.07 7.87 -1.59
CA GLY A 14 7.17 7.38 -0.55
C GLY A 14 6.97 8.33 0.64
N SER A 15 7.47 9.56 0.57
CA SER A 15 7.45 10.53 1.68
C SER A 15 6.06 11.04 2.09
N ALA A 16 5.01 10.77 1.31
CA ALA A 16 3.65 11.23 1.63
C ALA A 16 2.84 10.21 2.45
N GLN A 17 3.45 9.11 2.90
CA GLN A 17 2.71 8.00 3.53
C GLN A 17 1.85 8.43 4.73
N THR A 18 2.36 9.34 5.55
CA THR A 18 1.71 9.86 6.76
C THR A 18 0.65 10.91 6.51
N LEU A 19 0.60 11.50 5.30
CA LEU A 19 -0.26 12.64 5.00
C LEU A 19 -1.73 12.23 4.85
N ILE A 20 -2.00 10.99 4.44
CA ILE A 20 -3.38 10.45 4.38
C ILE A 20 -3.91 9.95 5.72
N ALA A 21 -3.07 9.85 6.74
CA ALA A 21 -3.49 9.38 8.05
C ALA A 21 -4.35 10.45 8.72
N PHE A 22 -5.34 9.99 9.49
CA PHE A 22 -6.12 10.86 10.36
C PHE A 22 -5.21 11.48 11.42
N GLY A 23 -5.37 12.78 11.65
CA GLY A 23 -4.84 13.48 12.81
C GLY A 23 -5.55 13.06 14.10
N ALA A 24 -4.98 13.48 15.23
CA ALA A 24 -5.59 13.23 16.54
C ALA A 24 -7.00 13.84 16.61
N HIS A 25 -8.01 12.99 16.86
CA HIS A 25 -9.43 13.37 16.91
C HIS A 25 -9.99 13.98 15.62
N GLU A 26 -9.34 13.78 14.47
CA GLU A 26 -9.81 14.31 13.19
C GLU A 26 -11.08 13.55 12.72
N SER A 27 -12.11 14.29 12.32
CA SER A 27 -13.32 13.71 11.73
C SER A 27 -13.10 13.33 10.26
N PHE A 28 -13.90 12.40 9.75
CA PHE A 28 -13.84 12.00 8.33
C PHE A 28 -13.96 13.18 7.37
N LEU A 29 -14.91 14.10 7.63
CA LEU A 29 -15.13 15.25 6.77
C LEU A 29 -13.92 16.20 6.77
N ALA A 30 -13.30 16.44 7.93
CA ALA A 30 -12.11 17.28 8.04
C ALA A 30 -10.92 16.67 7.27
N ASN A 31 -10.67 15.37 7.47
CA ASN A 31 -9.65 14.63 6.73
C ASN A 31 -9.91 14.66 5.22
N PHE A 32 -11.17 14.47 4.81
CA PHE A 32 -11.56 14.48 3.41
C PHE A 32 -11.31 15.84 2.74
N LEU A 33 -11.76 16.94 3.36
CA LEU A 33 -11.53 18.29 2.84
C LEU A 33 -10.03 18.62 2.78
N ARG A 34 -9.25 18.21 3.78
CA ARG A 34 -7.80 18.36 3.80
C ARG A 34 -7.15 17.65 2.61
N LEU A 35 -7.53 16.40 2.35
CA LEU A 35 -7.00 15.63 1.22
C LEU A 35 -7.40 16.19 -0.15
N LEU A 36 -8.60 16.79 -0.28
CA LEU A 36 -9.00 17.46 -1.51
C LEU A 36 -8.24 18.77 -1.78
N GLY A 37 -7.78 19.45 -0.72
CA GLY A 37 -6.98 20.67 -0.83
C GLY A 37 -5.49 20.43 -1.07
N GLU A 38 -5.01 19.20 -0.92
CA GLU A 38 -3.61 18.86 -1.14
C GLU A 38 -3.25 18.87 -2.64
N PRO A 39 -2.05 19.35 -3.02
CA PRO A 39 -1.59 19.23 -4.39
C PRO A 39 -1.51 17.76 -4.81
N GLY A 40 -1.84 17.49 -6.08
CA GLY A 40 -1.70 16.15 -6.65
C GLY A 40 -0.28 15.62 -6.50
N ARG A 41 -0.15 14.34 -6.13
CA ARG A 41 1.15 13.70 -5.88
C ARG A 41 1.34 12.50 -6.80
N GLU A 42 2.59 12.22 -7.11
CA GLU A 42 2.97 11.00 -7.80
C GLU A 42 2.63 9.79 -6.94
N ALA A 43 2.00 8.80 -7.55
CA ALA A 43 1.69 7.52 -6.94
C ALA A 43 2.15 6.39 -7.87
N GLU A 44 2.91 5.46 -7.32
CA GLU A 44 3.39 4.27 -7.98
C GLU A 44 2.59 3.06 -7.49
N VAL A 45 2.16 2.23 -8.42
CA VAL A 45 1.48 0.97 -8.14
C VAL A 45 2.33 -0.17 -8.67
N HIS A 46 2.83 -1.01 -7.77
CA HIS A 46 3.67 -2.14 -8.10
C HIS A 46 2.85 -3.43 -8.01
N PHE A 47 2.58 -4.02 -9.17
CA PHE A 47 1.97 -5.35 -9.28
C PHE A 47 3.07 -6.39 -9.14
N LEU A 48 2.98 -7.21 -8.10
CA LEU A 48 3.98 -8.22 -7.80
C LEU A 48 3.58 -9.57 -8.38
N GLN A 49 4.47 -10.55 -8.33
CA GLN A 49 4.16 -11.90 -8.78
C GLN A 49 2.87 -12.40 -8.09
N PRO A 50 1.88 -12.93 -8.84
CA PRO A 50 0.69 -13.54 -8.24
C PRO A 50 1.06 -14.71 -7.32
N ILE A 51 0.26 -14.93 -6.29
CA ILE A 51 0.37 -16.07 -5.37
C ILE A 51 -0.72 -17.06 -5.73
N ARG A 52 -0.34 -18.29 -6.09
CA ARG A 52 -1.33 -19.36 -6.30
C ARG A 52 -1.70 -19.96 -4.95
N LEU A 53 -2.98 -20.30 -4.77
CA LEU A 53 -3.50 -20.83 -3.50
C LEU A 53 -2.80 -22.13 -3.07
N GLN A 54 -2.40 -22.97 -4.04
CA GLN A 54 -1.70 -24.23 -3.79
C GLN A 54 -0.25 -24.04 -3.31
N ASP A 55 0.36 -22.88 -3.55
CA ASP A 55 1.76 -22.61 -3.22
C ASP A 55 1.91 -22.04 -1.79
N ALA A 56 0.80 -21.85 -1.07
CA ALA A 56 0.77 -21.26 0.26
C ALA A 56 0.04 -22.17 1.25
N ALA A 57 0.56 -22.26 2.48
CA ALA A 57 -0.06 -22.97 3.59
C ALA A 57 -1.27 -22.20 4.15
N GLY A 58 -2.31 -22.03 3.32
CA GLY A 58 -3.52 -21.29 3.64
C GLY A 58 -3.36 -19.76 3.65
N ARG A 59 -4.38 -19.06 4.20
CA ARG A 59 -4.48 -17.59 4.16
C ARG A 59 -3.31 -16.87 4.83
N ARG A 60 -2.83 -17.41 5.97
CA ARG A 60 -1.68 -16.84 6.67
C ARG A 60 -0.41 -16.90 5.80
N GLY A 61 -0.15 -18.03 5.14
CA GLY A 61 0.98 -18.17 4.23
C GLY A 61 0.93 -17.18 3.06
N ILE A 62 -0.26 -16.96 2.50
CA ILE A 62 -0.45 -15.94 1.43
C ILE A 62 -0.08 -14.54 1.93
N ALA A 63 -0.51 -14.17 3.13
CA ALA A 63 -0.22 -12.87 3.72
C ALA A 63 1.29 -12.68 3.95
N GLU A 64 1.98 -13.68 4.48
CA GLU A 64 3.44 -13.62 4.69
C GLU A 64 4.21 -13.52 3.37
N ILE A 65 3.86 -14.32 2.36
CA ILE A 65 4.49 -14.25 1.04
C ILE A 65 4.24 -12.88 0.39
N ALA A 66 3.01 -12.37 0.45
CA ALA A 66 2.67 -11.05 -0.06
C ALA A 66 3.49 -9.97 0.64
N ARG A 67 3.56 -10.00 1.98
CA ARG A 67 4.33 -9.05 2.78
C ARG A 67 5.82 -9.07 2.40
N ALA A 68 6.43 -10.25 2.33
CA ALA A 68 7.84 -10.38 1.96
C ALA A 68 8.13 -9.79 0.57
N ARG A 69 7.26 -10.07 -0.41
CA ARG A 69 7.39 -9.51 -1.78
C ARG A 69 7.24 -7.99 -1.79
N ILE A 70 6.28 -7.45 -1.05
CA ILE A 70 6.06 -6.00 -0.93
C ILE A 70 7.28 -5.32 -0.33
N VAL A 71 7.79 -5.82 0.79
CA VAL A 71 8.98 -5.24 1.45
C VAL A 71 10.19 -5.29 0.53
N ALA A 72 10.42 -6.40 -0.18
CA ALA A 72 11.50 -6.50 -1.15
C ALA A 72 11.36 -5.49 -2.29
N ALA A 73 10.16 -5.30 -2.83
CA ALA A 73 9.90 -4.30 -3.87
C ALA A 73 10.13 -2.86 -3.37
N MET A 74 9.79 -2.57 -2.11
CA MET A 74 10.01 -1.26 -1.51
C MET A 74 11.49 -0.99 -1.18
N ALA A 75 12.32 -2.03 -0.98
CA ALA A 75 13.73 -1.88 -0.68
C ALA A 75 14.62 -1.65 -1.92
N GLN A 76 14.11 -1.90 -3.12
CA GLN A 76 14.86 -1.81 -4.38
C GLN A 76 14.80 -0.42 -5.05
N ARG A 77 14.19 0.58 -4.40
CA ARG A 77 13.95 1.95 -4.91
C ARG A 77 13.96 2.97 -3.78
#